data_AF-A0A7V9Q0C4-F1
#
_entry.id   AF-A0A7V9Q0C4-F1
#
_cell.length_a   1.000
_cell.length_b   1.000
_cell.length_c   1.000
_cell.angle_alpha   90.00
_cell.angle_beta   90.00
_cell.angle_gamma   90.00
#
_symmetry.space_group_name_H-M   'P 1'
#
loop_
_entity.id
_entity.type
_entity.pdbx_description
1 polymer ?
#
loop_
_entity_poly.entity_id
_entity_poly.type
_entity_poly.pdbx_seq_one_letter_code
_entity_poly.pdbx_strand_id
1 'polypeptide(L)'
;MGTLDDDLTTAVRSASTTPRVAGDSVGTAILGGGPAGLTGAYTLGLRGSPATVFEADGTVGGIAKTVEFEGYRFDLGGHRFFTKLKQVERMWETIVGEEFLTRPRLSRIYYDGKFFSYPLTSKDVLGRLGLWESTLCALSYLWAQRSRNKDAETFEEWVTARFGRRLYDAFFKSYTEKVWGIPGTEIRSLWAAQRIKNFSLMHAALTVLGLRRDHVTTLIEEFRYPRLGPGQMWELLQQRLEEHHSIPVQLNNRVVQIGHEDGRAQSVVVRTNGHETEYPVDRVLSTLALQDLVRMLDPAPPPHVLEAASELRYRDFCL
;
A
#
# COMPACT_ATOMS: atom_id res chain seq x y z
N MET A 1 -24.17 -17.18 -13.05
CA MET A 1 -22.90 -16.41 -12.99
C MET A 1 -23.14 -15.38 -11.92
N GLY A 2 -22.49 -15.47 -10.75
CA GLY A 2 -22.76 -14.57 -9.62
C GLY A 2 -22.49 -13.12 -10.02
N THR A 3 -23.30 -12.19 -9.53
CA THR A 3 -23.05 -10.76 -9.71
C THR A 3 -21.77 -10.35 -8.95
N LEU A 4 -21.14 -9.23 -9.34
CA LEU A 4 -20.01 -8.66 -8.58
C LEU A 4 -20.39 -8.49 -7.09
N ASP A 5 -21.65 -8.14 -6.86
CA ASP A 5 -22.22 -7.94 -5.54
C ASP A 5 -22.28 -9.28 -4.78
N ASP A 6 -22.71 -10.39 -5.40
CA ASP A 6 -22.71 -11.73 -4.78
C ASP A 6 -21.31 -12.21 -4.35
N ASP A 7 -20.29 -11.89 -5.16
CA ASP A 7 -18.88 -12.23 -4.89
C ASP A 7 -18.27 -11.40 -3.75
N LEU A 8 -18.80 -10.21 -3.46
CA LEU A 8 -18.35 -9.30 -2.41
C LEU A 8 -19.20 -9.37 -1.12
N THR A 9 -20.40 -9.95 -1.18
CA THR A 9 -21.42 -9.89 -0.10
C THR A 9 -21.83 -11.25 0.46
N THR A 10 -21.02 -12.31 0.34
CA THR A 10 -21.38 -13.72 0.68
C THR A 10 -21.84 -13.99 2.14
N ALA A 11 -22.00 -12.97 2.97
CA ALA A 11 -23.05 -12.97 3.99
C ALA A 11 -23.65 -11.57 4.07
N VAL A 12 -24.98 -11.43 3.97
CA VAL A 12 -25.83 -10.62 4.88
C VAL A 12 -27.30 -10.58 4.41
N ARG A 13 -28.20 -10.63 5.40
CA ARG A 13 -29.66 -10.39 5.32
C ARG A 13 -29.94 -8.90 5.14
N SER A 14 -30.97 -8.55 4.38
CA SER A 14 -31.35 -7.16 4.11
C SER A 14 -31.53 -6.33 5.39
N ALA A 15 -30.87 -5.18 5.45
CA ALA A 15 -31.19 -4.11 6.39
C ALA A 15 -32.01 -3.03 5.68
N SER A 16 -33.04 -2.53 6.38
CA SER A 16 -33.96 -1.49 5.92
C SER A 16 -33.26 -0.13 5.83
N THR A 17 -33.30 0.50 4.65
CA THR A 17 -32.92 1.90 4.43
C THR A 17 -34.09 2.81 4.76
N THR A 18 -34.10 3.37 5.97
CA THR A 18 -35.03 4.46 6.33
C THR A 18 -34.27 5.79 6.25
N PRO A 19 -34.83 6.86 5.63
CA PRO A 19 -34.18 8.17 5.59
C PRO A 19 -33.94 8.70 7.00
N ARG A 20 -32.73 9.18 7.30
CA ARG A 20 -32.35 9.70 8.63
C ARG A 20 -32.66 11.19 8.76
N VAL A 21 -33.08 11.61 9.95
CA VAL A 21 -33.41 13.00 10.28
C VAL A 21 -32.18 13.69 10.88
N ALA A 22 -32.08 15.00 10.77
CA ALA A 22 -31.02 15.79 11.40
C ALA A 22 -31.01 15.57 12.94
N GLY A 23 -29.89 15.08 13.48
CA GLY A 23 -29.72 14.71 14.89
C GLY A 23 -29.55 13.20 15.14
N ASP A 24 -29.85 12.36 14.14
CA ASP A 24 -29.58 10.92 14.21
C ASP A 24 -28.11 10.58 13.95
N SER A 25 -27.66 9.43 14.47
CA SER A 25 -26.35 8.85 14.21
C SER A 25 -26.02 8.83 12.71
N VAL A 26 -24.76 9.07 12.35
CA VAL A 26 -24.27 8.91 10.96
C VAL A 26 -23.97 7.44 10.61
N GLY A 27 -24.25 6.51 11.52
CA GLY A 27 -24.06 5.09 11.30
C GLY A 27 -22.61 4.73 11.50
N THR A 28 -21.96 4.23 10.46
CA THR A 28 -20.50 4.05 10.49
C THR A 28 -19.80 5.32 10.02
N ALA A 29 -19.08 6.01 10.91
CA ALA A 29 -18.17 7.08 10.50
C ALA A 29 -16.87 6.47 9.97
N ILE A 30 -16.51 6.83 8.74
CA ILE A 30 -15.30 6.34 8.07
C ILE A 30 -14.32 7.50 8.02
N LEU A 31 -13.17 7.35 8.67
CA LEU A 31 -12.19 8.43 8.83
C LEU A 31 -11.10 8.25 7.78
N GLY A 32 -11.15 9.06 6.73
CA GLY A 32 -10.26 9.04 5.57
C GLY A 32 -10.94 8.52 4.29
N GLY A 33 -10.83 9.29 3.21
CA GLY A 33 -11.26 8.97 1.85
C GLY A 33 -10.17 8.31 1.00
N GLY A 34 -9.23 7.59 1.64
CA GLY A 34 -8.22 6.79 0.97
C GLY A 34 -8.73 5.40 0.53
N PRO A 35 -7.86 4.55 -0.05
CA PRO A 35 -8.23 3.23 -0.56
C PRO A 35 -8.98 2.34 0.43
N ALA A 36 -8.51 2.29 1.68
CA ALA A 36 -9.14 1.51 2.74
C ALA A 36 -10.51 2.05 3.13
N GLY A 37 -10.65 3.39 3.24
CA GLY A 37 -11.88 4.04 3.67
C GLY A 37 -12.98 3.89 2.62
N LEU A 38 -12.69 4.23 1.37
CA LEU A 38 -13.67 4.12 0.28
C LEU A 38 -14.07 2.68 -0.01
N THR A 39 -13.14 1.72 0.06
CA THR A 39 -13.48 0.30 -0.11
C THR A 39 -14.34 -0.20 1.06
N GLY A 40 -14.06 0.26 2.28
CA GLY A 40 -14.91 -0.01 3.45
C GLY A 40 -16.31 0.58 3.30
N ALA A 41 -16.41 1.84 2.86
CA ALA A 41 -17.67 2.50 2.52
C ALA A 41 -18.45 1.71 1.47
N TYR A 42 -17.77 1.26 0.42
CA TYR A 42 -18.39 0.51 -0.68
C TYR A 42 -18.93 -0.83 -0.20
N THR A 43 -18.17 -1.52 0.65
CA THR A 43 -18.61 -2.78 1.28
C THR A 43 -19.83 -2.56 2.19
N LEU A 44 -19.90 -1.44 2.90
CA LEU A 44 -21.07 -1.09 3.72
C LEU A 44 -22.28 -0.73 2.84
N GLY A 45 -22.07 -0.01 1.75
CA GLY A 45 -23.09 0.33 0.76
C GLY A 45 -23.70 -0.90 0.11
N LEU A 46 -22.88 -1.88 -0.28
CA LEU A 46 -23.33 -3.18 -0.77
C LEU A 46 -24.19 -3.96 0.25
N ARG A 47 -24.02 -3.68 1.54
CA ARG A 47 -24.80 -4.27 2.63
C ARG A 47 -25.99 -3.41 3.08
N GLY A 48 -26.25 -2.29 2.41
CA GLY A 48 -27.27 -1.32 2.82
C GLY A 48 -27.03 -0.74 4.23
N SER A 49 -25.78 -0.76 4.71
CA SER A 49 -25.43 -0.26 6.03
C SER A 49 -25.12 1.24 5.95
N PRO A 50 -25.75 2.09 6.78
CA PRO A 50 -25.54 3.52 6.73
C PRO A 50 -24.12 3.90 7.18
N ALA A 51 -23.50 4.79 6.43
CA ALA A 51 -22.16 5.29 6.69
C ALA A 51 -21.96 6.69 6.10
N THR A 52 -20.94 7.38 6.61
CA THR A 52 -20.46 8.66 6.08
C THR A 52 -18.94 8.62 6.06
N VAL A 53 -18.32 9.04 4.95
CA VAL A 53 -16.87 9.21 4.84
C VAL A 53 -16.51 10.66 5.12
N PHE A 54 -15.56 10.88 6.02
CA PHE A 54 -14.97 12.19 6.29
C PHE A 54 -13.52 12.21 5.80
N GLU A 55 -13.22 13.09 4.85
CA GLU A 55 -11.90 13.29 4.26
C GLU A 55 -11.44 14.72 4.51
N ALA A 56 -10.22 14.88 5.03
CA ALA A 56 -9.65 16.18 5.37
C ALA A 56 -9.18 16.96 4.15
N ASP A 57 -8.82 16.26 3.06
CA ASP A 57 -8.38 16.85 1.81
C ASP A 57 -9.55 17.27 0.91
N GLY A 58 -9.26 18.07 -0.12
CA GLY A 58 -10.22 18.50 -1.13
C GLY A 58 -10.50 17.44 -2.20
N THR A 59 -9.81 16.30 -2.18
CA THR A 59 -10.01 15.17 -3.10
C THR A 59 -9.81 13.83 -2.38
N VAL A 60 -10.42 12.78 -2.92
CA VAL A 60 -10.26 11.41 -2.41
C VAL A 60 -9.01 10.71 -2.96
N GLY A 61 -8.71 9.53 -2.42
CA GLY A 61 -7.65 8.64 -2.87
C GLY A 61 -6.45 8.58 -1.94
N GLY A 62 -6.34 9.48 -0.95
CA GLY A 62 -5.24 9.49 0.02
C GLY A 62 -3.87 9.44 -0.67
N ILE A 63 -3.00 8.49 -0.27
CA ILE A 63 -1.70 8.29 -0.92
C ILE A 63 -1.78 7.74 -2.37
N ALA A 64 -2.95 7.29 -2.82
CA ALA A 64 -3.19 6.79 -4.17
C ALA A 64 -3.93 7.80 -5.06
N LYS A 65 -3.98 9.08 -4.64
CA LYS A 65 -4.54 10.16 -5.45
C LYS A 65 -3.58 10.59 -6.57
N THR A 66 -4.15 11.27 -7.57
CA THR A 66 -3.42 11.93 -8.64
C THR A 66 -3.69 13.43 -8.54
N VAL A 67 -2.64 14.24 -8.50
CA VAL A 67 -2.70 15.70 -8.43
C VAL A 67 -2.48 16.29 -9.81
N GLU A 68 -3.25 17.32 -10.15
CA GLU A 68 -3.04 18.08 -11.38
C GLU A 68 -2.28 19.38 -11.09
N PHE A 69 -1.23 19.64 -11.85
CA PHE A 69 -0.45 20.88 -11.79
C PHE A 69 -0.06 21.31 -13.21
N GLU A 70 -0.48 22.51 -13.61
CA GLU A 70 -0.22 23.07 -14.95
C GLU A 70 -0.64 22.13 -16.11
N GLY A 71 -1.74 21.41 -15.95
CA GLY A 71 -2.25 20.44 -16.93
C GLY A 71 -1.50 19.10 -16.96
N TYR A 72 -0.48 18.91 -16.12
CA TYR A 72 0.20 17.64 -15.90
C TYR A 72 -0.37 16.91 -14.70
N ARG A 73 -0.38 15.58 -14.76
CA ARG A 73 -0.88 14.71 -13.69
C ARG A 73 0.27 13.98 -12.99
N PHE A 74 0.29 14.08 -11.67
CA PHE A 74 1.33 13.52 -10.81
C PHE A 74 0.70 12.62 -9.74
N ASP A 75 1.18 11.39 -9.67
CA ASP A 75 0.80 10.48 -8.58
C ASP A 75 1.71 10.70 -7.37
N LEU A 76 1.20 10.38 -6.19
CA LEU A 76 2.00 10.41 -4.96
C LEU A 76 2.89 9.16 -4.85
N GLY A 77 3.85 9.03 -5.77
CA GLY A 77 4.72 7.87 -5.92
C GLY A 77 4.27 6.89 -7.01
N GLY A 78 5.11 5.88 -7.27
CA GLY A 78 4.89 4.94 -8.37
C GLY A 78 3.79 3.92 -8.07
N HIS A 79 2.60 4.12 -8.64
CA HIS A 79 1.47 3.20 -8.50
C HIS A 79 1.35 2.26 -9.70
N ARG A 80 1.15 0.97 -9.40
CA ARG A 80 0.87 -0.07 -10.40
C ARG A 80 -0.22 -0.96 -9.85
N PHE A 81 -1.37 -1.02 -10.53
CA PHE A 81 -2.44 -1.87 -10.06
C PHE A 81 -2.19 -3.32 -10.49
N PHE A 82 -2.15 -4.21 -9.50
CA PHE A 82 -2.12 -5.66 -9.68
C PHE A 82 -2.71 -6.33 -8.45
N THR A 83 -3.54 -7.35 -8.65
CA THR A 83 -4.11 -8.16 -7.58
C THR A 83 -4.18 -9.62 -7.99
N LYS A 84 -4.11 -10.53 -7.01
CA LYS A 84 -4.42 -11.96 -7.21
C LYS A 84 -5.88 -12.29 -6.87
N LEU A 85 -6.61 -11.33 -6.32
CA LEU A 85 -8.00 -11.49 -5.90
C LEU A 85 -8.92 -11.12 -7.07
N LYS A 86 -9.53 -12.13 -7.69
CA LYS A 86 -10.40 -11.96 -8.86
C LYS A 86 -11.59 -11.03 -8.59
N GLN A 87 -12.08 -11.00 -7.35
CA GLN A 87 -13.19 -10.13 -6.95
C GLN A 87 -12.78 -8.65 -7.02
N VAL A 88 -11.57 -8.34 -6.55
CA VAL A 88 -11.02 -6.97 -6.60
C VAL A 88 -10.69 -6.57 -8.04
N GLU A 89 -10.14 -7.50 -8.83
CA GLU A 89 -9.91 -7.27 -10.26
C GLU A 89 -11.21 -6.92 -11.00
N ARG A 90 -12.24 -7.76 -10.86
CA ARG A 90 -13.55 -7.53 -11.48
C ARG A 90 -14.22 -6.25 -11.01
N MET A 91 -14.07 -5.89 -9.73
CA MET A 91 -14.58 -4.63 -9.20
C MET A 91 -14.00 -3.44 -9.97
N TRP A 92 -12.68 -3.38 -10.13
CA TRP A 92 -12.04 -2.27 -10.83
C TRP A 92 -12.26 -2.29 -12.34
N GLU A 93 -12.35 -3.46 -12.97
CA GLU A 93 -12.77 -3.57 -14.36
C GLU A 93 -14.20 -3.04 -14.57
N THR A 94 -15.10 -3.27 -13.61
CA THR A 94 -16.48 -2.79 -13.68
C THR A 94 -16.58 -1.28 -13.43
N ILE A 95 -15.79 -0.75 -12.49
CA ILE A 95 -15.85 0.67 -12.09
C ILE A 95 -15.14 1.55 -13.12
N VAL A 96 -13.93 1.17 -13.56
CA VAL A 96 -13.10 1.98 -14.45
C VAL A 96 -13.38 1.67 -15.92
N GLY A 97 -13.78 0.45 -16.24
CA GLY A 97 -14.13 0.04 -17.60
C GLY A 97 -12.93 0.10 -18.56
N GLU A 98 -13.19 0.61 -19.77
CA GLU A 98 -12.21 0.66 -20.87
C GLU A 98 -11.03 1.61 -20.60
N GLU A 99 -11.19 2.55 -19.66
CA GLU A 99 -10.11 3.47 -19.29
C GLU A 99 -9.05 2.82 -18.40
N PHE A 100 -9.24 1.56 -18.01
CA PHE A 100 -8.25 0.81 -17.26
C PHE A 100 -7.28 0.13 -18.24
N LEU A 101 -6.10 0.72 -18.42
CA LEU A 101 -5.20 0.34 -19.50
C LEU A 101 -4.22 -0.76 -19.03
N THR A 102 -3.97 -1.77 -19.86
CA THR A 102 -2.87 -2.71 -19.64
C THR A 102 -1.55 -2.10 -20.10
N ARG A 103 -0.52 -2.16 -19.26
CA ARG A 103 0.80 -1.59 -19.55
C ARG A 103 1.91 -2.60 -19.28
N PRO A 104 2.88 -2.74 -20.20
CA PRO A 104 4.03 -3.60 -19.98
C PRO A 104 4.91 -3.02 -18.86
N ARG A 105 5.45 -3.91 -18.04
CA ARG A 105 6.27 -3.55 -16.89
C ARG A 105 7.75 -3.58 -17.25
N LEU A 106 8.32 -2.40 -17.49
CA LEU A 106 9.78 -2.23 -17.58
C LEU A 106 10.32 -1.62 -16.28
N SER A 107 11.26 -2.30 -15.63
CA SER A 107 11.97 -1.78 -14.46
C SER A 107 13.46 -2.04 -14.60
N ARG A 108 14.26 -1.01 -14.31
CA ARG A 108 15.71 -1.05 -14.44
C ARG A 108 16.37 -0.41 -13.21
N ILE A 109 17.54 -0.91 -12.87
CA ILE A 109 18.42 -0.34 -11.84
C ILE A 109 19.48 0.47 -12.57
N TYR A 110 19.67 1.74 -12.20
CA TYR A 110 20.77 2.55 -12.72
C TYR A 110 21.94 2.49 -11.74
N TYR A 111 23.06 1.93 -12.19
CA TYR A 111 24.27 1.75 -11.37
C TYR A 111 25.51 1.91 -12.26
N ASP A 112 26.47 2.72 -11.81
CA ASP A 112 27.76 2.94 -12.49
C ASP A 112 27.62 3.26 -13.99
N GLY A 113 26.77 4.24 -14.31
CA GLY A 113 26.52 4.67 -15.69
C GLY A 113 25.71 3.68 -16.55
N LYS A 114 25.31 2.53 -16.02
CA LYS A 114 24.66 1.45 -16.78
C LYS A 114 23.29 1.12 -16.19
N PHE A 115 22.36 0.74 -17.06
CA PHE A 115 21.09 0.17 -16.64
C PHE A 115 21.21 -1.35 -16.49
N PHE A 116 20.67 -1.92 -15.43
CA PHE A 116 20.53 -3.35 -15.19
C PHE A 116 19.05 -3.71 -15.16
N SER A 117 18.67 -4.94 -15.53
CA SER A 117 17.29 -5.38 -15.37
C SER A 117 16.91 -5.50 -13.89
N TYR A 118 15.62 -5.28 -13.58
CA TYR A 118 15.06 -5.63 -12.29
C TYR A 118 14.04 -6.77 -12.43
N PRO A 119 14.25 -7.91 -11.76
CA PRO A 119 15.41 -8.25 -10.92
C PRO A 119 16.71 -8.39 -11.72
N LEU A 120 17.84 -8.31 -11.02
CA LEU A 120 19.16 -8.51 -11.60
C LEU A 120 19.24 -9.86 -12.31
N THR A 121 19.69 -9.88 -13.56
CA THR A 121 19.93 -11.13 -14.30
C THR A 121 21.42 -11.44 -14.32
N SER A 122 21.80 -12.72 -14.36
CA SER A 122 23.21 -13.11 -14.46
C SER A 122 23.88 -12.55 -15.72
N LYS A 123 23.12 -12.40 -16.82
CA LYS A 123 23.61 -11.79 -18.06
C LYS A 123 23.97 -10.32 -17.87
N ASP A 124 23.12 -9.56 -17.15
CA ASP A 124 23.40 -8.16 -16.86
C ASP A 124 24.58 -8.00 -15.88
N VAL A 125 24.68 -8.86 -14.86
CA VAL A 125 25.82 -8.86 -13.93
C VAL A 125 27.12 -9.13 -14.71
N LEU A 126 27.21 -10.25 -15.44
CA LEU A 126 28.44 -10.65 -16.13
C LEU A 126 28.84 -9.67 -17.25
N GLY A 127 27.87 -9.24 -18.05
CA GLY A 127 28.11 -8.37 -19.20
C GLY A 127 28.34 -6.91 -18.84
N ARG A 128 27.66 -6.38 -17.80
CA ARG A 128 27.70 -4.94 -17.49
C ARG A 128 28.62 -4.58 -16.33
N LEU A 129 28.75 -5.42 -15.29
CA LEU A 129 29.77 -5.21 -14.24
C LEU A 129 31.17 -5.62 -14.73
N GLY A 130 31.22 -6.49 -15.74
CA GLY A 130 32.47 -7.07 -16.23
C GLY A 130 32.88 -8.32 -15.44
N LEU A 131 33.78 -9.09 -16.04
CA LEU A 131 34.21 -10.39 -15.52
C LEU A 131 34.87 -10.29 -14.14
N TRP A 132 35.65 -9.24 -13.90
CA TRP A 132 36.37 -9.04 -12.64
C TRP A 132 35.41 -8.85 -11.46
N GLU A 133 34.56 -7.82 -11.50
CA GLU A 133 33.60 -7.55 -10.43
C GLU A 133 32.58 -8.68 -10.27
N SER A 134 32.17 -9.32 -11.36
CA SER A 134 31.30 -10.51 -11.32
C SER A 134 31.96 -11.67 -10.57
N THR A 135 33.26 -11.89 -10.80
CA THR A 135 34.02 -12.93 -10.09
C THR A 135 34.15 -12.60 -8.61
N LEU A 136 34.42 -11.35 -8.25
CA LEU A 136 34.46 -10.91 -6.86
C LEU A 136 33.10 -11.07 -6.16
N CYS A 137 31.99 -10.78 -6.86
CA CYS A 137 30.65 -11.01 -6.36
C CYS A 137 30.39 -12.52 -6.12
N ALA A 138 30.81 -13.38 -7.06
CA ALA A 138 30.67 -14.82 -6.92
C ALA A 138 31.51 -15.37 -5.74
N LEU A 139 32.77 -14.94 -5.59
CA LEU A 139 33.62 -15.32 -4.46
C LEU A 139 33.03 -14.85 -3.12
N SER A 140 32.50 -13.63 -3.07
CA SER A 140 31.82 -13.09 -1.88
C SER A 140 30.57 -13.91 -1.52
N TYR A 141 29.80 -14.35 -2.52
CA TYR A 141 28.67 -15.25 -2.32
C TYR A 141 29.10 -16.63 -1.80
N LEU A 142 30.12 -17.25 -2.40
CA LEU A 142 30.64 -18.55 -1.95
C LEU A 142 31.17 -18.49 -0.51
N TRP A 143 31.83 -17.40 -0.14
CA TRP A 143 32.24 -17.14 1.23
C TRP A 143 31.04 -17.06 2.18
N ALA A 144 30.00 -16.31 1.80
CA ALA A 144 28.78 -16.19 2.60
C ALA A 144 28.05 -17.54 2.78
N GLN A 145 28.08 -18.42 1.77
CA GLN A 145 27.50 -19.78 1.89
C GLN A 145 28.24 -20.67 2.90
N ARG A 146 29.51 -20.39 3.18
CA ARG A 146 30.29 -21.11 4.18
C ARG A 146 29.89 -20.70 5.61
N SER A 147 29.56 -19.44 5.83
CA SER A 147 29.00 -18.94 7.08
C SER A 147 27.48 -19.14 7.08
N ARG A 148 26.98 -20.25 7.63
CA ARG A 148 25.54 -20.45 7.85
C ARG A 148 25.07 -19.53 8.97
N ASN A 149 24.92 -18.23 8.71
CA ASN A 149 24.23 -17.33 9.64
C ASN A 149 22.73 -17.64 9.55
N LYS A 150 22.28 -18.56 10.42
CA LYS A 150 20.89 -19.04 10.44
C LYS A 150 19.94 -18.03 11.10
N ASP A 151 20.50 -17.07 11.85
CA ASP A 151 19.76 -16.17 12.73
C ASP A 151 19.88 -14.72 12.25
N ALA A 152 19.75 -14.48 10.95
CA ALA A 152 19.77 -13.12 10.41
C ALA A 152 18.56 -12.31 10.93
N GLU A 153 18.82 -11.32 11.79
CA GLU A 153 17.77 -10.48 12.38
C GLU A 153 17.52 -9.21 11.57
N THR A 154 18.53 -8.77 10.82
CA THR A 154 18.52 -7.52 10.06
C THR A 154 18.46 -7.74 8.55
N PHE A 155 18.06 -6.73 7.80
CA PHE A 155 18.03 -6.74 6.34
C PHE A 155 19.45 -6.94 5.77
N GLU A 156 20.44 -6.24 6.32
CA GLU A 156 21.84 -6.39 5.90
C GLU A 156 22.33 -7.82 6.08
N GLU A 157 22.15 -8.42 7.26
CA GLU A 157 22.56 -9.81 7.51
C GLU A 157 21.85 -10.79 6.57
N TRP A 158 20.55 -10.60 6.36
CA TRP A 158 19.76 -11.48 5.51
C TRP A 158 20.23 -11.43 4.05
N VAL A 159 20.45 -10.23 3.51
CA VAL A 159 20.88 -10.04 2.12
C VAL A 159 22.32 -10.50 1.94
N THR A 160 23.23 -10.15 2.86
CA THR A 160 24.64 -10.54 2.78
C THR A 160 24.84 -12.05 2.91
N ALA A 161 24.09 -12.73 3.79
CA ALA A 161 24.14 -14.18 3.91
C ALA A 161 23.62 -14.90 2.65
N ARG A 162 22.62 -14.31 1.96
CA ARG A 162 22.00 -14.92 0.78
C ARG A 162 22.68 -14.58 -0.54
N PHE A 163 23.27 -13.39 -0.64
CA PHE A 163 23.77 -12.84 -1.90
C PHE A 163 25.25 -12.45 -1.88
N GLY A 164 25.91 -12.53 -0.73
CA GLY A 164 27.27 -12.05 -0.53
C GLY A 164 27.32 -10.55 -0.25
N ARG A 165 28.35 -10.13 0.49
CA ARG A 165 28.57 -8.74 0.89
C ARG A 165 28.79 -7.81 -0.30
N ARG A 166 29.56 -8.25 -1.30
CA ARG A 166 29.89 -7.44 -2.48
C ARG A 166 28.64 -7.02 -3.27
N LEU A 167 27.68 -7.93 -3.46
CA LEU A 167 26.44 -7.63 -4.17
C LEU A 167 25.51 -6.74 -3.33
N TYR A 168 25.47 -6.96 -2.01
CA TYR A 168 24.75 -6.09 -1.08
C TYR A 168 25.24 -4.64 -1.19
N ASP A 169 26.54 -4.42 -1.08
CA ASP A 169 27.15 -3.08 -1.13
C ASP A 169 26.90 -2.39 -2.48
N ALA A 170 26.95 -3.14 -3.59
CA ALA A 170 26.75 -2.59 -4.93
C ALA A 170 25.29 -2.19 -5.21
N PHE A 171 24.31 -3.05 -4.90
CA PHE A 171 22.93 -2.88 -5.41
C PHE A 171 21.87 -2.72 -4.33
N PHE A 172 22.07 -3.27 -3.13
CA PHE A 172 21.01 -3.34 -2.12
C PHE A 172 21.15 -2.25 -1.06
N LYS A 173 22.37 -1.99 -0.58
CA LYS A 173 22.65 -1.07 0.52
C LYS A 173 22.11 0.33 0.23
N SER A 174 22.69 0.98 -0.78
CA SER A 174 22.37 2.37 -1.14
C SER A 174 20.91 2.53 -1.55
N TYR A 175 20.34 1.57 -2.29
CA TYR A 175 18.92 1.59 -2.64
C TYR A 175 18.02 1.54 -1.41
N THR A 176 18.29 0.61 -0.49
CA THR A 176 17.48 0.40 0.72
C THR A 176 17.57 1.61 1.64
N GLU A 177 18.78 2.11 1.89
CA GLU A 177 19.02 3.31 2.69
C GLU A 177 18.35 4.54 2.06
N LYS A 178 18.41 4.70 0.73
CA LYS A 178 17.72 5.80 0.04
C LYS A 178 16.20 5.70 0.10
N VAL A 179 15.63 4.50 0.13
CA VAL A 179 14.17 4.29 0.19
C VAL A 179 13.64 4.39 1.62
N TRP A 180 14.38 3.89 2.61
CA TRP A 180 13.91 3.83 4.00
C TRP A 180 14.46 4.93 4.90
N GLY A 181 15.55 5.59 4.50
CA GLY A 181 16.20 6.64 5.27
C GLY A 181 17.00 6.14 6.47
N ILE A 182 17.10 4.82 6.64
CA ILE A 182 17.81 4.16 7.74
C ILE A 182 18.73 3.04 7.21
N PRO A 183 19.82 2.71 7.93
CA PRO A 183 20.71 1.60 7.60
C PRO A 183 19.99 0.25 7.51
N GLY A 184 20.54 -0.65 6.68
CA GLY A 184 20.04 -2.03 6.57
C GLY A 184 20.16 -2.84 7.88
N THR A 185 20.97 -2.40 8.83
CA THR A 185 21.10 -2.98 10.18
C THR A 185 19.92 -2.65 11.10
N GLU A 186 19.11 -1.64 10.77
CA GLU A 186 17.94 -1.23 11.58
C GLU A 186 16.62 -1.80 11.04
N ILE A 187 16.63 -2.41 9.85
CA ILE A 187 15.45 -3.00 9.22
C ILE A 187 15.40 -4.49 9.55
N ARG A 188 14.27 -4.98 10.07
CA ARG A 188 14.08 -6.41 10.38
C ARG A 188 14.13 -7.30 9.13
N SER A 189 14.78 -8.46 9.22
CA SER A 189 14.99 -9.41 8.12
C SER A 189 13.69 -9.96 7.52
N LEU A 190 12.60 -10.03 8.29
CA LEU A 190 11.29 -10.46 7.81
C LEU A 190 10.80 -9.61 6.62
N TRP A 191 11.11 -8.31 6.62
CA TRP A 191 10.80 -7.42 5.50
C TRP A 191 11.56 -7.83 4.22
N ALA A 192 12.86 -8.14 4.35
CA ALA A 192 13.71 -8.61 3.26
C ALA A 192 13.15 -9.89 2.63
N ALA A 193 12.81 -10.86 3.48
CA ALA A 193 12.30 -12.16 3.06
C ALA A 193 10.98 -12.04 2.29
N GLN A 194 10.09 -11.11 2.65
CA GLN A 194 8.83 -10.91 1.93
C GLN A 194 9.04 -10.25 0.55
N ARG A 195 10.00 -9.32 0.42
CA ARG A 195 10.22 -8.54 -0.81
C ARG A 195 11.15 -9.21 -1.80
N ILE A 196 12.15 -9.97 -1.34
CA ILE A 196 13.20 -10.60 -2.17
C ILE A 196 12.91 -12.10 -2.41
N LYS A 197 11.70 -12.56 -2.04
CA LYS A 197 11.24 -13.96 -1.93
C LYS A 197 11.55 -14.86 -3.13
N ASN A 198 11.73 -14.30 -4.33
CA ASN A 198 11.89 -15.04 -5.58
C ASN A 198 13.27 -14.94 -6.24
N PHE A 199 14.26 -14.27 -5.63
CA PHE A 199 15.60 -14.22 -6.19
C PHE A 199 16.50 -15.33 -5.60
N SER A 200 17.00 -16.23 -6.46
CA SER A 200 17.91 -17.32 -6.11
C SER A 200 19.12 -17.30 -7.02
N LEU A 201 20.30 -16.99 -6.46
CA LEU A 201 21.57 -17.02 -7.20
C LEU A 201 21.94 -18.41 -7.69
N MET A 202 21.58 -19.47 -6.95
CA MET A 202 21.80 -20.85 -7.38
C MET A 202 21.01 -21.17 -8.65
N HIS A 203 19.74 -20.74 -8.73
CA HIS A 203 18.96 -20.88 -9.96
C HIS A 203 19.61 -20.07 -11.10
N ALA A 204 20.03 -18.84 -10.80
CA ALA A 204 20.68 -17.96 -11.77
C ALA A 204 22.02 -18.53 -12.30
N ALA A 205 22.78 -19.25 -11.47
CA ALA A 205 24.02 -19.94 -11.85
C ALA A 205 23.75 -21.18 -12.71
N LEU A 206 22.75 -21.99 -12.37
CA LEU A 206 22.34 -23.17 -13.17
C LEU A 206 21.81 -22.78 -14.56
N THR A 207 21.11 -21.65 -14.67
CA THR A 207 20.68 -21.09 -15.97
C THR A 207 21.88 -20.68 -16.83
N VAL A 208 22.89 -20.02 -16.25
CA VAL A 208 24.11 -19.62 -16.99
C VAL A 208 24.88 -20.83 -17.50
N LEU A 209 24.89 -21.93 -16.74
CA LEU A 209 25.51 -23.20 -17.15
C LEU A 209 24.69 -23.99 -18.19
N GLY A 210 23.55 -23.46 -18.66
CA GLY A 210 22.70 -24.12 -19.66
C GLY A 210 21.94 -25.34 -19.15
N LEU A 211 21.95 -25.59 -17.83
CA LEU A 211 21.38 -26.79 -17.20
C LEU A 211 19.88 -26.67 -16.91
N ARG A 212 19.30 -25.47 -17.04
CA ARG A 212 17.84 -25.22 -16.95
C ARG A 212 17.42 -24.10 -17.91
N ARG A 213 16.25 -24.26 -18.54
CA ARG A 213 15.57 -23.21 -19.32
C ARG A 213 14.75 -22.32 -18.38
N ASP A 214 14.77 -21.02 -18.65
CA ASP A 214 14.13 -19.98 -17.85
C ASP A 214 12.62 -20.23 -17.67
N HIS A 215 12.21 -20.44 -16.41
CA HIS A 215 10.94 -19.95 -15.91
C HIS A 215 11.27 -19.09 -14.70
N VAL A 216 11.63 -17.82 -14.95
CA VAL A 216 11.58 -16.82 -13.87
C VAL A 216 10.13 -16.78 -13.43
N THR A 217 9.89 -17.12 -12.16
CA THR A 217 8.57 -17.16 -11.55
C THR A 217 7.95 -15.75 -11.60
N THR A 218 7.20 -15.52 -12.68
CA THR A 218 6.14 -14.53 -12.91
C THR A 218 6.21 -13.31 -12.02
N LEU A 219 7.26 -12.53 -12.24
CA LEU A 219 7.22 -11.12 -11.97
C LEU A 219 6.32 -10.51 -13.03
N ILE A 220 5.06 -10.25 -12.66
CA ILE A 220 4.03 -9.46 -13.36
C ILE A 220 4.61 -8.69 -14.56
N GLU A 221 4.42 -9.23 -15.76
CA GLU A 221 4.96 -8.64 -17.00
C GLU A 221 4.13 -7.42 -17.43
N GLU A 222 2.89 -7.34 -16.97
CA GLU A 222 1.95 -6.27 -17.29
C GLU A 222 1.16 -5.86 -16.04
N PHE A 223 0.85 -4.58 -15.91
CA PHE A 223 0.01 -4.05 -14.83
C PHE A 223 -1.10 -3.19 -15.41
N ARG A 224 -2.15 -2.95 -14.61
CA ARG A 224 -3.25 -2.08 -15.01
C ARG A 224 -3.01 -0.66 -14.50
N TYR A 225 -3.37 0.33 -15.29
CA TYR A 225 -3.19 1.74 -14.98
C TYR A 225 -4.33 2.57 -15.58
N PRO A 226 -5.09 3.34 -14.78
CA PRO A 226 -6.17 4.17 -15.31
C PRO A 226 -5.63 5.31 -16.18
N ARG A 227 -6.36 5.69 -17.23
CA ARG A 227 -5.93 6.72 -18.19
C ARG A 227 -5.50 8.04 -17.53
N LEU A 228 -6.19 8.44 -16.45
CA LEU A 228 -5.93 9.71 -15.75
C LEU A 228 -5.14 9.55 -14.44
N GLY A 229 -4.54 8.38 -14.21
CA GLY A 229 -3.83 8.04 -12.98
C GLY A 229 -4.68 7.27 -11.96
N PRO A 230 -4.07 6.64 -10.95
CA PRO A 230 -4.73 5.91 -9.86
C PRO A 230 -5.80 6.73 -9.14
N GLY A 231 -5.68 8.06 -9.06
CA GLY A 231 -6.71 8.93 -8.46
C GLY A 231 -8.08 8.73 -9.09
N GLN A 232 -8.12 8.52 -10.40
CA GLN A 232 -9.35 8.27 -11.17
C GLN A 232 -10.17 7.10 -10.61
N MET A 233 -9.51 6.05 -10.11
CA MET A 233 -10.20 4.88 -9.53
C MET A 233 -11.05 5.29 -8.32
N TRP A 234 -10.50 6.16 -7.47
CA TRP A 234 -11.11 6.56 -6.21
C TRP A 234 -12.17 7.63 -6.41
N GLU A 235 -11.97 8.53 -7.38
CA GLU A 235 -12.99 9.50 -7.81
C GLU A 235 -14.24 8.79 -8.36
N LEU A 236 -14.06 7.77 -9.21
CA LEU A 236 -15.16 6.94 -9.71
C LEU A 236 -15.85 6.15 -8.59
N LEU A 237 -15.09 5.65 -7.61
CA LEU A 237 -15.66 4.95 -6.47
C LEU A 237 -16.46 5.90 -5.57
N GLN A 238 -15.99 7.14 -5.35
CA GLN A 238 -16.75 8.18 -4.66
C GLN A 238 -18.10 8.42 -5.34
N GLN A 239 -18.11 8.67 -6.67
CA GLN A 239 -19.35 8.88 -7.43
C GLN A 239 -20.32 7.71 -7.22
N ARG A 240 -19.82 6.47 -7.26
CA ARG A 240 -20.65 5.28 -7.06
C ARG A 240 -21.22 5.17 -5.65
N LEU A 241 -20.46 5.57 -4.62
CA LEU A 241 -20.96 5.62 -3.24
C LEU A 241 -22.12 6.60 -3.09
N GLU A 242 -21.98 7.79 -3.65
CA GLU A 242 -22.97 8.85 -3.54
C GLU A 242 -24.23 8.53 -4.36
N GLU A 243 -24.06 8.10 -5.61
CA GLU A 243 -25.18 7.88 -6.56
C GLU A 243 -25.91 6.55 -6.34
N HIS A 244 -25.19 5.46 -6.05
CA HIS A 244 -25.79 4.11 -5.99
C HIS A 244 -26.02 3.60 -4.58
N HIS A 245 -25.27 4.09 -3.59
CA HIS A 245 -25.34 3.60 -2.21
C HIS A 245 -25.82 4.65 -1.20
N SER A 246 -26.04 5.90 -1.64
CA SER A 246 -26.43 7.01 -0.78
C SER A 246 -25.48 7.19 0.43
N ILE A 247 -24.19 6.89 0.25
CA ILE A 247 -23.14 7.10 1.25
C ILE A 247 -22.42 8.41 0.91
N PRO A 248 -22.58 9.47 1.70
CA PRO A 248 -21.91 10.74 1.45
C PRO A 248 -20.40 10.66 1.71
N VAL A 249 -19.62 11.30 0.84
CA VAL A 249 -18.19 11.53 1.02
C VAL A 249 -17.94 13.02 1.25
N GLN A 250 -17.71 13.40 2.50
CA GLN A 250 -17.53 14.78 2.92
C GLN A 250 -16.05 15.17 2.84
N LEU A 251 -15.71 15.96 1.82
CA LEU A 251 -14.36 16.50 1.59
C LEU A 251 -14.12 17.76 2.45
N ASN A 252 -12.86 18.12 2.71
CA ASN A 252 -12.46 19.23 3.59
C ASN A 252 -13.03 19.12 5.03
N ASN A 253 -13.36 17.90 5.47
CA ASN A 253 -13.91 17.57 6.77
C ASN A 253 -12.88 16.76 7.56
N ARG A 254 -12.11 17.45 8.40
CA ARG A 254 -11.06 16.81 9.20
C ARG A 254 -11.65 16.29 10.49
N VAL A 255 -11.60 14.98 10.72
CA VAL A 255 -11.90 14.41 12.04
C VAL A 255 -10.78 14.79 13.00
N VAL A 256 -11.13 15.32 14.18
CA VAL A 256 -10.17 15.81 15.19
C VAL A 256 -10.28 15.09 16.54
N GLN A 257 -11.41 14.44 16.82
CA GLN A 257 -11.63 13.70 18.05
C GLN A 257 -12.60 12.53 17.82
N ILE A 258 -12.45 11.47 18.60
CA ILE A 258 -13.36 10.31 18.65
C ILE A 258 -13.78 10.12 20.11
N GLY A 259 -15.04 10.42 20.40
CA GLY A 259 -15.64 10.16 21.70
C GLY A 259 -15.93 8.67 21.86
N HIS A 260 -15.53 8.07 22.98
CA HIS A 260 -15.81 6.66 23.28
C HIS A 260 -16.12 6.44 24.77
N GLU A 261 -16.91 5.41 25.04
CA GLU A 261 -17.29 4.99 26.39
C GLU A 261 -17.42 3.46 26.41
N ASP A 262 -16.94 2.81 27.47
CA ASP A 262 -16.97 1.34 27.64
C ASP A 262 -16.45 0.54 26.43
N GLY A 263 -15.40 1.06 25.79
CA GLY A 263 -14.77 0.44 24.62
C GLY A 263 -15.58 0.56 23.32
N ARG A 264 -16.56 1.47 23.27
CA ARG A 264 -17.39 1.74 22.09
C ARG A 264 -17.29 3.21 21.69
N ALA A 265 -17.08 3.47 20.40
CA ALA A 265 -17.19 4.82 19.86
C ALA A 265 -18.64 5.31 19.93
N GLN A 266 -18.82 6.55 20.37
CA GLN A 266 -20.13 7.21 20.55
C GLN A 266 -20.27 8.42 19.62
N SER A 267 -19.18 9.13 19.37
CA SER A 267 -19.18 10.31 18.50
C SER A 267 -17.86 10.53 17.78
N VAL A 268 -17.89 11.36 16.74
CA VAL A 268 -16.71 11.94 16.11
C VAL A 268 -16.87 13.44 16.00
N VAL A 269 -15.81 14.19 16.32
CA VAL A 269 -15.77 15.64 16.12
C VAL A 269 -15.07 15.93 14.81
N VAL A 270 -15.73 16.68 13.94
CA VAL A 270 -15.27 17.03 12.60
C VAL A 270 -15.10 18.53 12.50
N ARG A 271 -13.92 18.95 12.06
CA ARG A 271 -13.56 20.34 11.82
C ARG A 271 -13.68 20.67 10.33
N THR A 272 -14.48 21.67 10.02
CA THR A 272 -14.74 22.16 8.66
C THR A 272 -14.73 23.69 8.68
N ASN A 273 -13.88 24.32 7.86
CA ASN A 273 -13.70 25.78 7.83
C ASN A 273 -13.45 26.42 9.22
N GLY A 274 -12.77 25.70 10.11
CA GLY A 274 -12.48 26.15 11.48
C GLY A 274 -13.60 25.92 12.50
N HIS A 275 -14.78 25.49 12.08
CA HIS A 275 -15.89 25.13 12.96
C HIS A 275 -15.86 23.64 13.27
N GLU A 276 -16.09 23.28 14.53
CA GLU A 276 -16.15 21.89 14.99
C GLU A 276 -17.60 21.48 15.23
N THR A 277 -17.99 20.35 14.65
CA THR A 277 -19.31 19.75 14.77
C THR A 277 -19.15 18.32 15.26
N GLU A 278 -19.90 17.95 16.29
CA GLU A 278 -19.94 16.59 16.80
C GLU A 278 -21.05 15.78 16.10
N TYR A 279 -20.71 14.57 15.66
CA TYR A 279 -21.63 13.63 15.03
C TYR A 279 -21.74 12.38 15.89
N PRO A 280 -22.94 11.98 16.34
CA PRO A 280 -23.17 10.68 16.95
C PRO A 280 -22.89 9.55 15.95
N VAL A 281 -22.30 8.44 16.40
CA VAL A 281 -21.93 7.30 15.56
C VAL A 281 -22.32 5.97 16.20
N ASP A 282 -22.63 4.98 15.37
CA ASP A 282 -22.83 3.59 15.82
C ASP A 282 -21.49 2.84 15.83
N ARG A 283 -20.61 3.18 14.89
CA ARG A 283 -19.31 2.54 14.64
C ARG A 283 -18.34 3.53 14.01
N VAL A 284 -17.05 3.26 14.18
CA VAL A 284 -15.97 3.98 13.50
C VAL A 284 -15.12 3.00 12.70
N LEU A 285 -14.85 3.32 11.44
CA LEU A 285 -13.82 2.70 10.62
C LEU A 285 -12.69 3.72 10.41
N SER A 286 -11.64 3.63 11.21
CA SER A 286 -10.50 4.54 11.08
C SER A 286 -9.47 4.01 10.08
N THR A 287 -9.06 4.89 9.16
CA THR A 287 -7.93 4.64 8.26
C THR A 287 -6.80 5.66 8.45
N LEU A 288 -6.90 6.44 9.53
CA LEU A 288 -5.89 7.43 9.93
C LEU A 288 -4.60 6.73 10.38
N ALA A 289 -3.51 7.50 10.41
CA ALA A 289 -2.27 7.02 11.01
C ALA A 289 -2.52 6.63 12.47
N LEU A 290 -2.01 5.46 12.88
CA LEU A 290 -2.32 4.89 14.19
C LEU A 290 -1.91 5.82 15.35
N GLN A 291 -0.84 6.60 15.19
CA GLN A 291 -0.41 7.57 16.19
C GLN A 291 -1.43 8.69 16.38
N ASP A 292 -2.00 9.20 15.28
CA ASP A 292 -2.99 10.26 15.31
C ASP A 292 -4.29 9.73 15.89
N LEU A 293 -4.72 8.54 15.45
CA LEU A 293 -5.90 7.86 15.99
C LEU A 293 -5.85 7.74 17.51
N VAL A 294 -4.74 7.26 18.08
CA VAL A 294 -4.59 7.08 19.53
C VAL A 294 -4.67 8.42 20.27
N ARG A 295 -4.11 9.50 19.69
CA ARG A 295 -4.14 10.86 20.28
C ARG A 295 -5.51 11.54 20.15
N MET A 296 -6.36 11.08 19.24
CA MET A 296 -7.70 11.63 19.01
C MET A 296 -8.78 11.00 19.89
N LEU A 297 -8.49 9.94 20.63
CA LEU A 297 -9.46 9.28 21.49
C LEU A 297 -9.77 10.11 22.73
N ASP A 298 -11.06 10.28 23.02
CA ASP A 298 -11.57 10.94 24.20
C ASP A 298 -12.62 10.05 24.91
N PRO A 299 -12.42 9.65 26.17
CA PRO A 299 -11.29 9.99 27.05
C PRO A 299 -9.96 9.41 26.55
N ALA A 300 -8.86 10.04 26.96
CA ALA A 300 -7.52 9.64 26.54
C ALA A 300 -7.21 8.18 26.91
N PRO A 301 -6.50 7.43 26.05
CA PRO A 301 -6.04 6.08 26.37
C PRO A 301 -5.06 6.06 27.56
N PRO A 302 -4.85 4.90 28.20
CA PRO A 302 -3.85 4.76 29.25
C PRO A 302 -2.45 5.20 28.81
N PRO A 303 -1.61 5.75 29.71
CA PRO A 303 -0.29 6.31 29.35
C PRO A 303 0.62 5.36 28.57
N HIS A 304 0.62 4.07 28.91
CA HIS A 304 1.45 3.06 28.21
C HIS A 304 1.04 2.86 26.74
N VAL A 305 -0.23 3.10 26.38
CA VAL A 305 -0.72 3.03 24.99
C VAL A 305 -0.25 4.25 24.21
N LEU A 306 -0.30 5.44 24.83
CA LEU A 306 0.21 6.68 24.24
C LEU A 306 1.72 6.61 24.00
N GLU A 307 2.47 6.07 24.97
CA GLU A 307 3.91 5.83 24.86
C GLU A 307 4.22 4.87 23.70
N ALA A 308 3.58 3.70 23.66
CA ALA A 308 3.76 2.74 22.57
C ALA A 308 3.41 3.31 21.18
N ALA A 309 2.36 4.14 21.08
CA ALA A 309 2.02 4.82 19.84
C ALA A 309 3.10 5.84 19.43
N SER A 310 3.73 6.53 20.39
CA SER A 310 4.79 7.51 20.12
C SER A 310 6.10 6.89 19.61
N GLU A 311 6.32 5.59 19.88
CA GLU A 311 7.50 4.87 19.40
C GLU A 311 7.40 4.43 17.93
N LEU A 312 6.20 4.49 17.33
CA LEU A 312 6.01 4.15 15.93
C LEU A 312 6.81 5.13 15.07
N ARG A 313 7.64 4.58 14.17
CA ARG A 313 8.45 5.37 13.24
C ARG A 313 7.90 5.25 11.84
N TYR A 314 7.86 6.36 11.13
CA TYR A 314 7.61 6.41 9.71
C TYR A 314 8.59 7.39 9.08
N ARG A 315 8.64 7.38 7.75
CA ARG A 315 9.43 8.33 6.98
C ARG A 315 8.51 9.15 6.10
N ASP A 316 8.69 10.46 6.14
CA ASP A 316 8.01 11.36 5.21
C ASP A 316 8.47 11.11 3.78
N PHE A 317 7.51 11.07 2.87
CA PHE A 317 7.76 10.98 1.45
C PHE A 317 7.71 12.40 0.87
N CYS A 318 8.87 12.97 0.58
CA CYS A 318 8.94 14.24 -0.14
C CYS A 318 8.59 14.00 -1.62
N LEU A 319 7.53 14.65 -2.07
CA LEU A 319 7.11 14.70 -3.47
C LEU A 319 7.72 15.91 -4.17
#